data_AF-A0A0D8JF10-F1
#
_entry.id   AF-A0A0D8JF10-F1
#
_cell.length_a   1.000
_cell.length_b   1.000
_cell.length_c   1.000
_cell.angle_alpha   90.00
_cell.angle_beta   90.00
_cell.angle_gamma   90.00
#
_symmetry.space_group_name_H-M   'P 1'
#
loop_
_entity.id
_entity.type
_entity.pdbx_description
1 polymer ?
#
loop_
_entity_poly.entity_id
_entity_poly.type
_entity_poly.pdbx_seq_one_letter_code
_entity_poly.pdbx_strand_id
1 'polypeptide(L)'
;MRPKLPEHEKRTEIIRLLLTKEEKQRLDSLVRAGKFGCRSDYIRYAIFRRSVKKEVHLDPETKEQLNNLDYELNRIGVNLNQLSKKMNSFSTYNVGDNDRHLLKQAFQMMMQCLAFLQKHLH
;
A
#
# COMPACT_ATOMS: atom_id res chain seq x y z
N MET A 1 12.47 28.52 -23.80
CA MET A 1 12.04 28.24 -25.19
C MET A 1 11.96 26.73 -25.38
N ARG A 2 10.96 26.21 -26.13
CA ARG A 2 10.90 24.78 -26.48
C ARG A 2 11.88 24.49 -27.63
N PRO A 3 12.71 23.43 -27.54
CA PRO A 3 13.63 23.07 -28.62
C PRO A 3 12.86 22.72 -29.90
N LYS A 4 13.43 23.06 -31.07
CA LYS A 4 12.86 22.69 -32.38
C LYS A 4 13.05 21.19 -32.58
N LEU A 5 11.93 20.45 -32.68
CA LEU A 5 11.96 19.02 -33.01
C LEU A 5 12.24 18.83 -34.52
N PRO A 6 12.94 17.74 -34.91
CA PRO A 6 13.14 17.39 -36.31
C PRO A 6 11.80 17.13 -37.02
N GLU A 7 11.77 17.34 -38.34
CA GLU A 7 10.54 17.28 -39.19
C GLU A 7 9.70 16.02 -38.95
N HIS A 8 10.34 14.85 -38.83
CA HIS A 8 9.67 13.56 -38.65
C HIS A 8 9.03 13.38 -37.26
N GLU A 9 9.40 14.20 -36.27
CA GLU A 9 8.77 14.20 -34.93
C GLU A 9 7.70 15.30 -34.79
N LYS A 10 7.52 16.14 -35.81
CA LYS A 10 6.48 17.16 -35.81
C LYS A 10 5.11 16.49 -35.86
N ARG A 11 4.27 16.85 -34.91
CA ARG A 11 2.90 16.36 -34.81
C ARG A 11 2.01 17.27 -35.66
N THR A 12 1.77 16.86 -36.90
CA THR A 12 1.01 17.63 -37.91
C THR A 12 -0.49 17.34 -37.86
N GLU A 13 -0.88 16.13 -37.47
CA GLU A 13 -2.29 15.70 -37.45
C GLU A 13 -3.02 16.15 -36.17
N ILE A 14 -4.22 16.71 -36.34
CA ILE A 14 -5.06 17.23 -35.25
C ILE A 14 -6.25 16.29 -35.01
N ILE A 15 -6.47 15.92 -33.75
CA ILE A 15 -7.66 15.19 -33.30
C ILE A 15 -8.63 16.19 -32.65
N ARG A 16 -9.86 16.29 -33.16
CA ARG A 16 -10.95 17.06 -32.55
C ARG A 16 -11.85 16.12 -31.76
N LEU A 17 -12.03 16.41 -30.47
CA LEU A 17 -12.88 15.64 -29.56
C LEU A 17 -14.06 16.51 -29.12
N LEU A 18 -15.27 16.00 -29.29
CA LEU A 18 -16.48 16.59 -28.71
C LEU A 18 -16.66 15.98 -27.31
N LEU A 19 -16.74 16.84 -26.30
CA LEU A 19 -16.91 16.44 -24.90
C LEU A 19 -18.06 17.22 -24.30
N THR A 20 -18.83 16.57 -23.43
CA THR A 20 -19.75 17.25 -22.52
C THR A 20 -18.96 18.12 -21.52
N LYS A 21 -19.66 19.05 -20.85
CA LYS A 21 -19.03 19.93 -19.85
C LYS A 21 -18.39 19.13 -18.71
N GLU A 22 -19.06 18.08 -18.26
CA GLU A 22 -18.58 17.21 -17.18
C GLU A 22 -17.33 16.43 -17.59
N GLU A 23 -17.32 15.84 -18.79
CA GLU A 23 -16.16 15.11 -19.31
C GLU A 23 -14.94 16.02 -19.45
N LYS A 24 -15.14 17.26 -19.91
CA LYS A 24 -14.07 18.26 -19.99
C LYS A 24 -13.50 18.59 -18.61
N GLN A 25 -14.35 18.77 -17.60
CA GLN A 25 -13.91 19.04 -16.22
C GLN A 25 -13.15 17.85 -15.61
N ARG A 26 -13.61 16.62 -15.87
CA ARG A 26 -12.92 15.40 -15.46
C ARG A 26 -11.55 15.31 -16.12
N LEU A 27 -11.47 15.56 -17.43
CA LEU A 27 -10.19 15.59 -18.17
C LEU A 27 -9.21 16.61 -17.57
N ASP A 28 -9.68 17.82 -17.27
CA ASP A 28 -8.84 18.87 -16.65
C ASP A 28 -8.34 18.48 -15.26
N SER A 29 -9.16 17.76 -14.51
CA SER A 29 -8.78 17.27 -13.18
C SER A 29 -7.73 16.16 -13.28
N LEU A 30 -7.86 15.26 -14.26
CA LEU A 30 -6.91 14.18 -14.52
C LEU A 30 -5.54 14.71 -15.01
N VAL A 31 -5.54 15.74 -15.87
CA VAL A 31 -4.30 16.40 -16.33
C VAL A 31 -3.54 17.00 -15.15
N ARG A 32 -4.24 17.68 -14.24
CA ARG A 32 -3.66 18.27 -13.03
C ARG A 32 -3.13 17.20 -12.07
N ALA A 33 -3.91 16.16 -11.81
CA ALA A 33 -3.53 15.06 -10.92
C ALA A 33 -2.28 14.33 -11.44
N GLY A 34 -2.19 14.10 -12.75
CA GLY A 34 -1.06 13.42 -13.38
C GLY A 34 0.18 14.29 -13.62
N LYS A 35 0.17 15.57 -13.22
CA LYS A 35 1.27 16.54 -13.44
C LYS A 35 1.68 16.68 -14.91
N PHE A 36 0.72 16.57 -15.83
CA PHE A 36 0.99 16.71 -17.27
C PHE A 36 1.03 18.19 -17.66
N GLY A 37 1.97 18.57 -18.52
CA GLY A 37 2.12 19.96 -18.99
C GLY A 37 0.98 20.45 -19.87
N CYS A 38 0.24 19.54 -20.54
CA CYS A 38 -0.94 19.89 -21.30
C CYS A 38 -1.92 18.70 -21.47
N ARG A 39 -3.16 19.00 -21.87
CA ARG A 39 -4.20 18.01 -22.18
C ARG A 39 -3.75 17.01 -23.23
N SER A 40 -3.05 17.46 -24.27
CA SER A 40 -2.59 16.57 -25.34
C SER A 40 -1.54 15.57 -24.85
N ASP A 41 -0.69 15.95 -23.88
CA ASP A 41 0.28 15.03 -23.29
C ASP A 41 -0.43 13.97 -22.44
N TYR A 42 -1.44 14.36 -21.67
CA TYR A 42 -2.28 13.42 -20.94
C TYR A 42 -3.05 12.46 -21.87
N ILE A 43 -3.68 12.97 -22.94
CA ILE A 43 -4.43 12.14 -23.89
C ILE A 43 -3.49 11.14 -24.58
N ARG A 44 -2.29 11.57 -24.98
CA ARG A 44 -1.30 10.66 -25.57
C ARG A 44 -0.81 9.62 -24.57
N TYR A 45 -0.59 10.03 -23.31
CA TYR A 45 -0.33 9.09 -22.24
C TYR A 45 -1.49 8.09 -22.10
N ALA A 46 -2.74 8.53 -22.03
CA ALA A 46 -3.88 7.65 -21.80
C ALA A 46 -4.14 6.67 -22.96
N ILE A 47 -3.96 7.12 -24.22
CA ILE A 47 -4.24 6.31 -25.42
C ILE A 47 -3.05 5.45 -25.82
N PHE A 48 -1.85 6.04 -25.90
CA PHE A 48 -0.68 5.38 -26.48
C PHE A 48 0.28 4.82 -25.45
N ARG A 49 0.22 5.26 -24.18
CA ARG A 49 0.81 4.50 -23.09
C ARG A 49 -0.17 3.38 -22.76
N ARG A 50 -0.31 2.46 -23.73
CA ARG A 50 -0.82 1.11 -23.51
C ARG A 50 -0.15 0.65 -22.24
N SER A 51 -0.96 0.48 -21.23
CA SER A 51 -0.59 -0.04 -19.93
C SER A 51 0.45 -1.13 -20.13
N VAL A 52 1.70 -0.84 -19.75
CA VAL A 52 2.53 -1.87 -19.15
C VAL A 52 1.87 -2.16 -17.79
N LYS A 53 0.64 -2.67 -17.82
CA LYS A 53 0.21 -3.61 -16.82
C LYS A 53 1.20 -4.73 -17.07
N LYS A 54 2.25 -4.77 -16.24
CA LYS A 54 2.96 -6.03 -16.06
C LYS A 54 1.87 -6.97 -15.60
N GLU A 55 1.35 -7.76 -16.52
CA GLU A 55 0.59 -8.94 -16.16
C GLU A 55 1.61 -9.79 -15.41
N VAL A 56 1.59 -9.67 -14.09
CA VAL A 56 2.37 -10.53 -13.22
C VAL A 56 1.63 -11.85 -13.27
N HIS A 57 2.02 -12.70 -14.22
CA HIS A 57 1.65 -14.10 -14.22
C HIS A 57 2.37 -14.74 -13.04
N LEU A 58 1.68 -14.77 -11.90
CA LEU A 58 2.09 -15.60 -10.78
C LEU A 58 1.88 -17.05 -11.21
N ASP A 59 2.92 -17.86 -11.06
CA ASP A 59 2.76 -19.30 -11.17
C ASP A 59 1.73 -19.78 -10.11
N PRO A 60 1.10 -20.95 -10.34
CA PRO A 60 0.07 -21.45 -9.42
C PRO A 60 0.56 -21.61 -7.97
N GLU A 61 1.83 -21.96 -7.77
CA GLU A 61 2.43 -22.19 -6.46
C GLU A 61 2.59 -20.88 -5.68
N THR A 62 3.13 -19.84 -6.32
CA THR A 62 3.24 -18.49 -5.73
C THR A 62 1.87 -17.91 -5.39
N LYS A 63 0.85 -18.15 -6.22
CA LYS A 63 -0.52 -17.73 -5.94
C LYS A 63 -1.09 -18.43 -4.70
N GLU A 64 -0.85 -19.73 -4.55
CA GLU A 64 -1.26 -20.51 -3.38
C GLU A 64 -0.55 -20.02 -2.12
N GLN A 65 0.76 -19.77 -2.19
CA GLN A 65 1.54 -19.22 -1.07
C GLN A 65 1.00 -17.85 -0.61
N LEU A 66 0.65 -16.97 -1.55
CA LEU A 66 0.06 -15.67 -1.22
C LEU A 66 -1.32 -15.79 -0.57
N ASN A 67 -2.16 -16.72 -1.03
CA ASN A 67 -3.45 -16.98 -0.41
C ASN A 67 -3.30 -17.55 1.00
N ASN A 68 -2.33 -18.45 1.21
CA ASN A 68 -2.02 -19.00 2.52
C ASN A 68 -1.49 -17.91 3.47
N LEU A 69 -0.67 -16.98 2.94
CA LEU A 69 -0.20 -15.82 3.70
C LEU A 69 -1.36 -14.90 4.11
N ASP A 70 -2.26 -14.58 3.18
CA ASP A 70 -3.46 -13.77 3.46
C ASP A 70 -4.35 -14.43 4.52
N TYR A 71 -4.52 -15.75 4.44
CA TYR A 71 -5.25 -16.54 5.42
C TYR A 71 -4.63 -16.45 6.83
N GLU A 72 -3.31 -16.64 6.95
CA GLU A 72 -2.63 -16.56 8.24
C GLU A 72 -2.63 -15.13 8.81
N LEU A 73 -2.46 -14.11 7.96
CA LEU A 73 -2.59 -12.71 8.37
C LEU A 73 -3.99 -12.38 8.88
N ASN A 74 -5.03 -12.90 8.22
CA ASN A 74 -6.40 -12.74 8.67
C ASN A 74 -6.62 -13.41 10.04
N ARG A 75 -6.07 -14.62 10.26
CA ARG A 75 -6.12 -15.28 11.59
C ARG A 75 -5.43 -14.48 12.67
N ILE A 76 -4.26 -13.89 12.40
CA ILE A 76 -3.58 -12.99 13.32
C ILE A 76 -4.46 -11.79 13.65
N GLY A 77 -5.07 -11.17 12.63
CA GLY A 77 -6.00 -10.05 12.81
C GLY A 77 -7.21 -10.40 13.68
N VAL A 78 -7.82 -11.56 13.45
CA VAL A 78 -8.93 -12.07 14.27
C VAL A 78 -8.49 -12.29 15.72
N ASN A 79 -7.33 -12.90 15.97
CA ASN A 79 -6.81 -13.12 17.31
C ASN A 79 -6.51 -11.80 18.04
N LEU A 80 -5.90 -10.83 17.35
CA LEU A 80 -5.67 -9.49 17.89
C LEU A 80 -6.99 -8.79 18.24
N ASN A 81 -8.00 -8.90 17.40
CA ASN A 81 -9.33 -8.34 17.67
C ASN A 81 -9.99 -9.01 18.88
N GLN A 82 -9.84 -10.33 19.03
CA GLN A 82 -10.32 -11.04 20.22
C GLN A 82 -9.59 -10.59 21.49
N LEU A 83 -8.27 -10.43 21.45
CA LEU A 83 -7.48 -9.89 22.55
C LEU A 83 -7.92 -8.48 22.91
N SER A 84 -8.10 -7.60 21.92
CA SER A 84 -8.59 -6.24 22.13
C SER A 84 -9.98 -6.22 22.78
N LYS A 85 -10.92 -7.03 22.27
CA LYS A 85 -12.26 -7.18 22.87
C LYS A 85 -12.18 -7.69 24.30
N LYS A 86 -11.32 -8.68 24.58
CA LYS A 86 -11.11 -9.23 25.92
C LYS A 86 -10.53 -8.17 26.86
N MET A 87 -9.51 -7.43 26.44
CA MET A 87 -8.94 -6.29 27.18
C MET A 87 -10.00 -5.21 27.46
N ASN A 88 -10.83 -4.88 26.48
CA ASN A 88 -11.91 -3.91 26.66
C ASN A 88 -13.02 -4.43 27.58
N SER A 89 -13.24 -5.74 27.62
CA SER A 89 -14.19 -6.39 28.56
C SER A 89 -13.66 -6.50 29.99
N PHE A 90 -12.36 -6.30 30.21
CA PHE A 90 -11.75 -6.19 31.55
C PHE A 90 -11.96 -4.80 32.18
N SER A 91 -13.04 -4.09 31.84
CA SER A 91 -13.39 -2.79 32.44
C SER A 91 -13.70 -2.85 33.95
N THR A 92 -13.75 -4.05 34.56
CA THR A 92 -13.85 -4.24 36.02
C THR A 92 -12.51 -4.50 36.71
N TYR A 93 -11.45 -4.84 35.97
CA TYR A 93 -10.10 -4.97 36.53
C TYR A 93 -9.24 -3.84 35.97
N ASN A 94 -9.23 -2.71 36.69
CA ASN A 94 -8.26 -1.65 36.45
C ASN A 94 -6.88 -2.26 36.67
N VAL A 95 -6.18 -2.58 35.58
CA VAL A 95 -4.75 -2.93 35.60
C VAL A 95 -4.05 -1.72 36.21
N GLY A 96 -3.83 -1.79 37.52
CA GLY A 96 -3.26 -0.70 38.29
C GLY A 96 -1.80 -0.53 37.94
N ASP A 97 -1.20 0.55 38.43
CA ASP A 97 0.23 0.79 38.23
C ASP A 97 1.09 -0.37 38.76
N ASN A 98 0.61 -1.09 39.78
CA ASN A 98 1.25 -2.28 40.32
C ASN A 98 1.24 -3.46 39.32
N ASP A 99 0.13 -3.75 38.66
CA ASP A 99 0.05 -4.84 37.68
C ASP A 99 0.91 -4.54 36.45
N ARG A 100 0.95 -3.26 36.03
CA ARG A 100 1.86 -2.80 34.97
C ARG A 100 3.32 -2.95 35.36
N HIS A 101 3.66 -2.65 36.61
CA HIS A 101 5.01 -2.82 37.11
C HIS A 101 5.41 -4.30 37.15
N LEU A 102 4.50 -5.17 37.59
CA LEU A 102 4.73 -6.62 37.68
C LEU A 102 4.91 -7.25 36.30
N LEU A 103 4.09 -6.86 35.32
CA LEU A 103 4.23 -7.27 33.92
C LEU A 103 5.57 -6.80 33.31
N LYS A 104 5.98 -5.57 33.62
CA LYS A 104 7.26 -5.01 33.15
C LYS A 104 8.45 -5.75 33.75
N GLN A 105 8.39 -6.10 35.04
CA GLN A 105 9.43 -6.90 35.70
C GLN A 105 9.50 -8.31 35.13
N ALA A 106 8.35 -8.98 34.94
CA ALA A 106 8.31 -10.31 34.33
C ALA A 106 8.91 -10.31 32.91
N PHE A 107 8.61 -9.27 32.12
CA PHE A 107 9.20 -9.09 30.80
C PHE A 107 10.72 -8.89 30.85
N GLN A 108 11.23 -8.09 31.78
CA GLN A 108 12.67 -7.91 31.97
C GLN A 108 13.37 -9.21 32.37
N MET A 109 12.76 -10.01 33.25
CA MET A 109 13.31 -11.31 33.62
C MET A 109 13.36 -12.28 32.43
N MET A 110 12.31 -12.34 31.61
CA MET A 110 12.31 -13.16 30.39
C MET A 110 13.41 -12.75 29.40
N MET A 111 13.63 -11.44 29.24
CA MET A 111 14.71 -10.92 28.39
C MET A 111 16.10 -11.28 28.94
N GLN A 112 16.29 -11.24 30.27
CA GLN A 112 17.54 -11.66 30.90
C GLN A 112 17.80 -13.15 30.72
N CYS A 113 16.77 -14.00 30.89
CA CYS A 113 16.89 -15.43 30.61
C CYS A 113 17.23 -15.70 29.15
N LEU A 114 16.59 -15.01 28.21
CA LEU A 114 16.89 -15.14 26.79
C LEU A 114 18.33 -14.73 26.47
N ALA A 115 18.80 -13.59 26.99
CA ALA A 115 20.17 -13.13 26.80
C ALA A 115 21.20 -14.10 27.41
N PHE A 116 20.88 -14.68 28.58
CA PHE A 116 21.73 -15.69 29.22
C PHE A 116 21.83 -16.96 28.35
N LEU A 117 20.69 -17.46 27.86
CA LEU A 117 20.64 -18.62 26.99
C LEU A 117 21.39 -18.37 25.67
N GLN A 118 21.21 -17.21 25.05
CA GLN A 118 21.94 -16.82 23.83
C GLN A 118 23.46 -16.78 24.03
N LYS A 119 23.92 -16.41 25.23
CA LYS A 119 25.35 -16.39 25.56
C LYS A 119 25.96 -17.78 25.75
N HIS A 120 25.17 -18.81 26.07
CA HIS A 120 25.64 -20.17 26.36
C HIS A 120 25.30 -21.18 25.24
N LEU A 121 24.54 -20.76 24.23
CA LEU A 121 24.20 -21.53 23.03
C LEU A 121 25.02 -21.12 21.79
N HIS A 122 26.10 -20.36 21.99
CA HIS A 122 27.15 -20.08 21.02
C HIS A 122 28.49 -20.65 21.47
#